data_AF-A0A920VT31-F1
#
_entry.id   AF-A0A920VT31-F1
#
_cell.length_a   1.000
_cell.length_b   1.000
_cell.length_c   1.000
_cell.angle_alpha   90.00
_cell.angle_beta   90.00
_cell.angle_gamma   90.00
#
_symmetry.space_group_name_H-M   'P 1'
#
loop_
_entity.id
_entity.type
_entity.pdbx_description
1 polymer ?
#
loop_
_entity_poly.entity_id
_entity_poly.type
_entity_poly.pdbx_seq_one_letter_code
_entity_poly.pdbx_strand_id
1 'polypeptide(L)'
;MSKWDKEQAREWYTNQPWLVGCNFFPSNAINQLEMFQQESYDLQTIEREVSWANNLGFNSLRIYLHDLLWKEDPRGFCNRLDNLLTICSKHSFKAYLSFI
;
A
#
# COMPACT_ATOMS: atom_id res chain seq x y z
N MET A 1 -10.54 -22.76 -2.25
CA MET A 1 -9.44 -22.73 -1.25
C MET A 1 -9.96 -23.34 0.05
N SER A 2 -9.28 -24.34 0.61
CA SER A 2 -9.59 -24.89 1.94
C SER A 2 -8.96 -24.04 3.05
N LYS A 3 -9.58 -24.00 4.23
CA LYS A 3 -9.04 -23.31 5.40
C LYS A 3 -7.75 -24.00 5.86
N TRP A 4 -6.69 -23.22 6.11
CA TRP A 4 -5.45 -23.73 6.69
C TRP A 4 -5.68 -24.29 8.09
N ASP A 5 -4.92 -25.33 8.45
CA ASP A 5 -4.84 -25.75 9.83
C ASP A 5 -4.04 -24.75 10.67
N LYS A 6 -4.04 -24.98 11.99
CA LYS A 6 -3.39 -24.07 12.94
C LYS A 6 -1.86 -24.06 12.81
N GLU A 7 -1.25 -25.17 12.42
CA GLU A 7 0.19 -25.31 12.31
C GLU A 7 0.70 -24.57 11.08
N GLN A 8 0.05 -24.78 9.94
CA GLN A 8 0.33 -24.06 8.70
C GLN A 8 0.21 -22.54 8.88
N ALA A 9 -0.85 -22.06 9.53
CA ALA A 9 -1.01 -20.63 9.81
C ALA A 9 0.07 -20.07 10.72
N ARG A 10 0.49 -20.85 11.73
CA ARG A 10 1.56 -20.45 12.66
C ARG A 10 2.91 -20.41 11.97
N GLU A 11 3.28 -21.44 11.22
CA GLU A 11 4.54 -21.50 10.48
C GLU A 11 4.67 -20.33 9.50
N TRP A 12 3.61 -20.04 8.75
CA TRP A 12 3.60 -18.90 7.84
C TRP A 12 3.86 -17.57 8.57
N TYR A 13 3.21 -17.36 9.73
CA TYR A 13 3.37 -16.14 10.52
C TYR A 13 4.76 -16.03 11.13
N THR A 14 5.31 -17.11 11.68
CA THR A 14 6.66 -17.14 12.26
C THR A 14 7.75 -16.84 11.22
N ASN A 15 7.51 -17.13 9.94
CA ASN A 15 8.43 -16.81 8.85
C ASN A 15 8.35 -15.34 8.37
N GLN A 16 7.44 -14.52 8.91
CA GLN A 16 7.39 -13.10 8.56
C GLN A 16 8.33 -12.28 9.47
N PRO A 17 9.04 -11.27 8.94
CA PRO A 17 9.80 -10.34 9.76
C PRO A 17 8.86 -9.51 10.65
N TRP A 18 9.40 -8.94 11.74
CA TRP A 18 8.66 -7.98 12.56
C TRP A 18 8.23 -6.79 11.70
N LEU A 19 6.93 -6.51 11.68
CA LEU A 19 6.36 -5.46 10.84
C LEU A 19 6.51 -4.10 11.52
N VAL A 20 7.23 -3.20 10.87
CA VAL A 20 7.37 -1.80 11.26
C VAL A 20 6.93 -0.97 10.08
N GLY A 21 5.97 -0.08 10.29
CA GLY A 21 5.35 0.64 9.19
C GLY A 21 4.54 1.84 9.63
N CYS A 22 3.91 2.47 8.65
CA CYS A 22 3.06 3.62 8.86
C CYS A 22 1.75 3.50 8.08
N ASN A 23 0.75 4.30 8.47
CA ASN A 23 -0.35 4.63 7.57
C ASN A 23 0.20 5.65 6.57
N PHE A 24 0.06 5.38 5.27
CA PHE A 24 0.72 6.16 4.24
C PHE A 24 -0.26 7.05 3.47
N PHE A 25 0.08 8.33 3.42
CA PHE A 25 -0.37 9.30 2.43
C PHE A 25 0.86 10.07 1.97
N PRO A 26 0.99 10.40 0.67
CA PRO A 26 2.06 11.26 0.22
C PRO A 26 1.88 12.67 0.80
N SER A 27 2.97 13.42 0.97
CA SER A 27 2.93 14.76 1.58
C SER A 27 2.04 15.78 0.86
N ASN A 28 1.66 15.51 -0.39
CA ASN A 28 0.79 16.35 -1.20
C ASN A 28 -0.69 15.94 -1.20
N ALA A 29 -1.09 14.93 -0.41
CA ALA A 29 -2.47 14.47 -0.31
C ALA A 29 -2.98 14.53 1.13
N ILE A 30 -4.14 15.12 1.35
CA ILE A 30 -4.77 15.19 2.68
C ILE A 30 -5.56 13.92 3.02
N ASN A 31 -5.92 13.12 2.01
CA ASN A 31 -6.74 11.92 2.16
C ASN A 31 -6.48 10.88 1.04
N GLN A 32 -7.13 9.72 1.15
CA GLN A 32 -7.02 8.61 0.20
C GLN A 32 -7.60 8.91 -1.19
N LEU A 33 -8.55 9.85 -1.31
CA LEU A 33 -9.08 10.24 -2.61
C LEU A 33 -8.02 11.04 -3.36
N GLU A 34 -7.47 12.09 -2.75
CA GLU A 34 -6.42 12.91 -3.35
C GLU A 34 -5.16 12.09 -3.69
N MET A 35 -4.84 11.07 -2.89
CA MET A 35 -3.74 10.17 -3.19
C MET A 35 -3.92 9.40 -4.52
N PHE A 36 -5.17 9.12 -4.93
CA PHE A 36 -5.49 8.22 -6.05
C PHE A 36 -6.37 8.83 -7.13
N GLN A 37 -6.84 10.08 -7.02
CA GLN A 37 -7.56 10.78 -8.07
C GLN A 37 -6.59 11.24 -9.17
N GLN A 38 -7.06 11.25 -10.41
CA GLN A 38 -6.19 11.52 -11.56
C GLN A 38 -5.58 12.92 -11.50
N GLU A 39 -6.33 13.89 -10.99
CA GLU A 39 -5.98 15.30 -10.95
C GLU A 39 -4.82 15.60 -9.98
N SER A 40 -4.68 14.80 -8.93
CA SER A 40 -3.71 15.00 -7.83
C SER A 40 -2.67 13.88 -7.72
N TYR A 41 -2.81 12.80 -8.51
CA TYR A 41 -1.90 11.66 -8.46
C TYR A 41 -0.47 12.06 -8.83
N ASP A 42 0.45 11.89 -7.88
CA ASP A 42 1.88 12.17 -8.05
C ASP A 42 2.71 10.92 -7.74
N LEU A 43 3.03 10.17 -8.79
CA LEU A 43 3.86 8.96 -8.69
C LEU A 43 5.27 9.26 -8.16
N GLN A 44 5.86 10.41 -8.52
CA GLN A 44 7.24 10.73 -8.16
C GLN A 44 7.36 11.03 -6.67
N THR A 45 6.38 11.75 -6.11
CA THR A 45 6.33 12.01 -4.67
C THR A 45 6.10 10.72 -3.89
N ILE A 46 5.20 9.84 -4.35
CA ILE A 46 4.97 8.52 -3.74
C ILE A 46 6.26 7.71 -3.72
N GLU A 47 6.96 7.55 -4.85
CA GLU A 47 8.18 6.74 -4.91
C GLU A 47 9.29 7.31 -4.01
N ARG A 48 9.47 8.63 -4.00
CA ARG A 48 10.45 9.31 -3.15
C ARG A 48 10.18 9.04 -1.66
N GLU A 49 8.95 9.18 -1.23
CA GLU A 49 8.60 9.06 0.20
C GLU A 49 8.59 7.60 0.68
N VAL A 50 8.18 6.65 -0.17
CA VAL A 50 8.33 5.22 0.12
C VAL A 50 9.82 4.84 0.22
N SER A 51 10.67 5.39 -0.63
CA SER A 51 12.13 5.21 -0.53
C SER A 51 12.69 5.77 0.79
N TRP A 52 12.21 6.95 1.25
CA TRP A 52 12.60 7.48 2.56
C TRP A 52 12.15 6.58 3.71
N ALA A 53 10.91 6.09 3.68
CA ALA A 53 10.41 5.14 4.67
C ALA A 53 11.28 3.87 4.73
N ASN A 54 11.72 3.36 3.58
CA ASN A 54 12.62 2.21 3.50
C ASN A 54 13.96 2.50 4.17
N ASN A 55 14.55 3.67 3.89
CA ASN A 55 15.84 4.08 4.46
C ASN A 55 15.78 4.29 5.98
N LEU A 56 14.60 4.60 6.52
CA LEU A 56 14.34 4.67 7.96
C LEU A 56 14.12 3.30 8.62
N GLY A 57 14.08 2.22 7.83
CA GLY A 57 13.91 0.85 8.31
C GLY A 57 12.46 0.36 8.40
N PHE A 58 11.50 1.05 7.78
CA PHE A 58 10.14 0.53 7.66
C PHE A 58 10.07 -0.57 6.59
N ASN A 59 9.16 -1.52 6.80
CA ASN A 59 8.95 -2.67 5.92
C ASN A 59 7.46 -2.95 5.62
N SER A 60 6.55 -2.11 6.14
CA SER A 60 5.13 -2.20 5.83
C SER A 60 4.48 -0.83 5.65
N LEU A 61 3.46 -0.76 4.79
CA LEU A 61 2.63 0.42 4.58
C LEU A 61 1.17 0.02 4.69
N ARG A 62 0.40 0.78 5.46
CA ARG A 62 -1.06 0.67 5.47
C ARG A 62 -1.66 1.74 4.57
N ILE A 63 -2.40 1.30 3.57
CA ILE A 63 -2.96 2.13 2.50
C ILE A 63 -4.47 2.06 2.60
N TYR A 64 -5.12 3.22 2.68
CA TYR A 64 -6.57 3.32 2.70
C TYR A 64 -7.11 3.43 1.28
N LEU A 65 -8.19 2.70 1.00
CA LEU A 65 -8.91 2.71 -0.28
C LEU A 65 -10.36 3.11 -0.01
N HIS A 66 -10.96 3.82 -0.96
CA HIS A 66 -12.35 4.27 -0.89
C HIS A 66 -13.10 3.86 -2.17
N ASP A 67 -14.34 3.40 -2.02
CA ASP A 67 -15.19 2.96 -3.13
C ASP A 67 -15.51 4.06 -4.18
N LEU A 68 -15.44 5.34 -3.81
CA LEU A 68 -15.66 6.46 -4.74
C LEU A 68 -14.64 6.47 -5.88
N LEU A 69 -13.37 6.12 -5.61
CA LEU A 69 -12.33 6.01 -6.63
C LEU A 69 -12.67 4.96 -7.69
N TRP A 70 -13.26 3.84 -7.26
CA TRP A 70 -13.73 2.78 -8.14
C TRP A 70 -14.96 3.20 -8.95
N LYS A 71 -15.87 3.98 -8.35
CA LYS A 71 -17.07 4.48 -9.03
C LYS A 71 -16.75 5.50 -10.11
N GLU A 72 -15.77 6.36 -9.89
CA GLU A 72 -15.40 7.45 -10.81
C GLU A 72 -14.51 6.96 -11.97
N ASP A 73 -13.39 6.29 -11.65
CA ASP A 73 -12.40 5.85 -12.64
C ASP A 73 -11.79 4.48 -12.24
N PRO A 74 -12.51 3.37 -12.46
CA PRO A 74 -12.04 2.06 -12.00
C PRO A 74 -10.72 1.62 -12.65
N ARG A 75 -10.55 1.90 -13.96
CA ARG A 75 -9.33 1.50 -14.69
C ARG A 75 -8.13 2.33 -14.27
N GLY A 76 -8.27 3.65 -14.19
CA GLY A 76 -7.16 4.49 -13.76
C GLY A 76 -6.85 4.29 -12.27
N PHE A 77 -7.85 4.07 -11.43
CA PHE A 77 -7.63 3.71 -10.02
C PHE A 77 -6.82 2.42 -9.89
N CYS A 78 -7.19 1.35 -10.60
CA CYS A 78 -6.41 0.11 -10.63
C CYS A 78 -4.96 0.35 -11.09
N ASN A 79 -4.76 1.09 -12.17
CA ASN A 79 -3.41 1.40 -12.67
C ASN A 79 -2.58 2.16 -11.62
N ARG A 80 -3.17 3.13 -10.93
CA ARG A 80 -2.49 3.93 -9.89
C ARG A 80 -2.18 3.10 -8.64
N LEU A 81 -3.08 2.18 -8.27
CA LEU A 81 -2.83 1.20 -7.22
C LEU A 81 -1.71 0.21 -7.61
N ASP A 82 -1.71 -0.30 -8.83
CA ASP A 82 -0.68 -1.21 -9.34
C ASP A 82 0.71 -0.55 -9.35
N ASN A 83 0.79 0.73 -9.71
CA ASN A 83 2.02 1.51 -9.61
C ASN A 83 2.54 1.56 -8.16
N LEU A 84 1.66 1.86 -7.19
CA LEU A 84 2.02 1.87 -5.77
C LEU A 84 2.48 0.50 -5.28
N LEU A 85 1.77 -0.58 -5.64
CA LEU A 85 2.14 -1.95 -5.28
C LEU A 85 3.48 -2.36 -5.91
N THR A 86 3.76 -1.89 -7.13
CA THR A 86 5.05 -2.10 -7.81
C THR A 86 6.19 -1.41 -7.04
N ILE A 87 5.98 -0.17 -6.58
CA ILE A 87 6.95 0.54 -5.72
C ILE A 87 7.14 -0.22 -4.40
N CYS A 88 6.07 -0.65 -3.74
CA CYS A 88 6.17 -1.45 -2.52
C CYS A 88 7.01 -2.71 -2.75
N SER A 89 6.74 -3.45 -3.84
CA SER A 89 7.50 -4.65 -4.19
C SER A 89 8.97 -4.35 -4.46
N LYS A 90 9.30 -3.26 -5.16
CA LYS A 90 10.67 -2.82 -5.45
C LYS A 90 11.46 -2.54 -4.16
N HIS A 91 10.80 -2.01 -3.15
CA HIS A 91 11.39 -1.67 -1.85
C HIS A 91 11.13 -2.74 -0.76
N SER A 92 10.65 -3.93 -1.12
CA SER A 92 10.35 -5.03 -0.18
C SER A 92 9.33 -4.68 0.92
N PHE A 93 8.44 -3.72 0.67
CA PHE A 93 7.35 -3.38 1.56
C PHE A 93 6.18 -4.38 1.48
N LYS A 94 5.63 -4.70 2.65
CA LYS A 94 4.31 -5.34 2.77
C LYS A 94 3.21 -4.27 2.74
N ALA A 95 2.39 -4.30 1.70
CA ALA A 95 1.23 -3.41 1.57
C ALA A 95 0.00 -4.01 2.28
N TYR A 96 -0.59 -3.24 3.20
CA TYR A 96 -1.84 -3.55 3.88
C TYR A 96 -2.96 -2.66 3.35
N LEU A 97 -3.78 -3.22 2.47
CA LEU A 97 -4.93 -2.51 1.89
C LEU A 97 -6.10 -2.53 2.86
N SER A 98 -6.58 -1.35 3.25
CA SER A 98 -7.74 -1.17 4.12
C SER A 98 -8.84 -0.43 3.37
N PHE A 99 -9.95 -1.12 3.10
CA PHE A 99 -11.15 -0.47 2.57
C PHE A 99 -11.92 0.18 3.72
N ILE A 100 -12.23 1.45 3.55
CA ILE A 100 -13.04 2.27 4.47
C ILE A 100 -14.27 2.83 3.76
#